data_AF-A0A9E3SJE3-F1
#
_entry.id   AF-A0A9E3SJE3-F1
#
_cell.length_a   1.000
_cell.length_b   1.000
_cell.length_c   1.000
_cell.angle_alpha   90.00
_cell.angle_beta   90.00
_cell.angle_gamma   90.00
#
_symmetry.space_group_name_H-M   'P 1'
#
loop_
_entity.id
_entity.type
_entity.pdbx_description
1 polymer ?
#
loop_
_entity_poly.entity_id
_entity_poly.type
_entity_poly.pdbx_seq_one_letter_code
_entity_poly.pdbx_strand_id
1 'polypeptide(L)'
;MKQLKPFRKPLFLLSLLFLLPILLQAQLVRNIPASPEISDTLLIIFDASEGNKALSKYSGTVYFHAGLITDASKDGGDWKFAVGNWGQADERVKMLPMGAGLYRASIPIKSFFGVSEEIPIKQLALVFRNEDGSLVGKTADEKDFYINFKGYEPKISEKVVKLDAPKRYLGQQMDNNVLFIQTDQVDLSFRPFADSIIEVAFHPGGFIVFDSSHA
;
A
#
# COMPACT_ATOMS: atom_id res chain seq x y z
N MET A 1 29.02 9.66 -73.78
CA MET A 1 28.95 8.78 -72.58
C MET A 1 28.70 9.65 -71.36
N LYS A 2 27.49 9.65 -70.79
CA LYS A 2 27.18 10.31 -69.51
C LYS A 2 27.26 9.26 -68.39
N GLN A 3 28.16 9.46 -67.44
CA GLN A 3 28.31 8.62 -66.23
C GLN A 3 27.10 8.82 -65.31
N LEU A 4 26.39 7.75 -64.98
CA LEU A 4 25.31 7.73 -63.98
C LEU A 4 25.91 7.65 -62.58
N LYS A 5 25.61 8.63 -61.71
CA LYS A 5 26.01 8.61 -60.30
C LYS A 5 25.19 7.55 -59.53
N PRO A 6 25.80 6.77 -58.62
CA PRO A 6 25.06 5.78 -57.86
C PRO A 6 24.15 6.45 -56.82
N PHE A 7 22.86 6.13 -56.88
CA PHE A 7 21.87 6.52 -55.87
C PHE A 7 22.19 5.76 -54.57
N ARG A 8 22.81 6.44 -53.60
CA ARG A 8 22.97 5.93 -52.23
C ARG A 8 21.57 5.89 -51.60
N LYS A 9 20.94 4.70 -51.59
CA LYS A 9 19.69 4.46 -50.86
C LYS A 9 19.89 4.92 -49.40
N PRO A 10 19.00 5.73 -48.82
CA PRO A 10 19.19 6.19 -47.46
C PRO A 10 18.98 4.99 -46.52
N LEU A 11 20.09 4.40 -46.06
CA LEU A 11 20.12 3.40 -44.99
C LEU A 11 19.74 4.00 -43.61
N PHE A 12 19.07 5.15 -43.60
CA PHE A 12 18.64 5.87 -42.40
C PHE A 12 17.22 5.50 -41.96
N LEU A 13 16.38 4.94 -42.85
CA LEU A 13 15.02 4.53 -42.45
C LEU A 13 14.99 3.20 -41.68
N LEU A 14 16.03 2.37 -41.76
CA LEU A 14 16.04 1.07 -41.07
C LEU A 14 16.55 1.16 -39.61
N SER A 15 17.28 2.22 -39.23
CA SER A 15 17.77 2.36 -37.85
C SER A 15 16.73 2.97 -36.90
N LEU A 16 15.71 3.67 -37.42
CA LEU A 16 14.64 4.25 -36.60
C LEU A 16 13.65 3.19 -36.08
N LEU A 17 13.62 2.00 -36.70
CA LEU A 17 12.79 0.87 -36.27
C LEU A 17 13.38 0.08 -35.09
N PHE A 18 14.65 0.31 -34.75
CA PHE A 18 15.36 -0.34 -33.62
C PHE A 18 15.39 0.50 -32.34
N LEU A 19 14.78 1.70 -32.34
CA LEU A 19 14.77 2.64 -31.21
C LEU A 19 13.50 2.59 -30.36
N LEU A 20 12.64 1.58 -30.55
CA LEU A 20 11.52 1.33 -29.67
C LEU A 20 11.80 0.05 -28.84
N PRO A 21 12.65 0.09 -27.80
CA PRO A 21 12.43 -0.83 -26.71
C PRO A 21 11.07 -0.44 -26.13
N ILE A 22 10.07 -1.28 -26.40
CA ILE A 22 8.80 -1.21 -25.69
C ILE A 22 9.17 -1.41 -24.22
N LEU A 23 9.20 -0.32 -23.46
CA LEU A 23 9.25 -0.33 -22.01
C LEU A 23 7.91 -0.88 -21.51
N LEU A 24 7.67 -2.17 -21.74
CA LEU A 24 6.75 -2.96 -20.93
C LEU A 24 7.45 -3.09 -19.58
N GLN A 25 7.32 -2.07 -18.74
CA GLN A 25 7.38 -2.34 -17.30
C GLN A 25 6.20 -3.26 -17.02
N ALA A 26 6.47 -4.56 -16.92
CA ALA A 26 5.54 -5.46 -16.28
C ALA A 26 5.35 -4.94 -14.86
N GLN A 27 4.23 -4.26 -14.62
CA GLN A 27 3.88 -3.81 -13.29
C GLN A 27 3.61 -5.07 -12.45
N LEU A 28 4.49 -5.30 -11.46
CA LEU A 28 4.41 -6.37 -10.46
C LEU A 28 3.02 -6.49 -9.82
N VAL A 29 2.39 -5.33 -9.59
CA VAL A 29 0.98 -5.23 -9.23
C VAL A 29 0.29 -4.29 -10.22
N ARG A 30 -0.82 -4.76 -10.80
CA ARG A 30 -1.70 -3.96 -11.64
C ARG A 30 -3.04 -3.82 -10.96
N ASN A 31 -3.67 -2.66 -11.12
CA ASN A 31 -5.01 -2.41 -10.62
C ASN A 31 -5.90 -1.75 -11.67
N ILE A 32 -7.18 -2.12 -11.65
CA ILE A 32 -8.22 -1.52 -12.48
C ILE A 32 -9.39 -1.13 -11.57
N PRO A 33 -9.80 0.15 -11.57
CA PRO A 33 -9.19 1.29 -12.27
C PRO A 33 -7.79 1.63 -11.72
N ALA A 34 -6.97 2.32 -12.51
CA ALA A 34 -5.59 2.67 -12.14
C ALA A 34 -5.52 3.66 -10.96
N SER A 35 -6.50 4.56 -10.86
CA SER A 35 -6.68 5.50 -9.75
C SER A 35 -8.11 5.39 -9.24
N PRO A 36 -8.40 4.45 -8.32
CA PRO A 36 -9.75 4.19 -7.85
C PRO A 36 -10.32 5.33 -7.00
N GLU A 37 -11.64 5.42 -7.02
CA GLU A 37 -12.46 6.07 -6.01
C GLU A 37 -12.99 5.02 -5.02
N ILE A 38 -13.46 5.47 -3.85
CA ILE A 38 -13.94 4.57 -2.79
C ILE A 38 -15.19 3.76 -3.19
N SER A 39 -15.98 4.29 -4.12
CA SER A 39 -17.18 3.65 -4.68
C SER A 39 -16.85 2.57 -5.71
N ASP A 40 -15.58 2.47 -6.16
CA ASP A 40 -15.18 1.54 -7.20
C ASP A 40 -15.08 0.10 -6.70
N THR A 41 -15.21 -0.82 -7.66
CA THR A 41 -14.70 -2.18 -7.53
C THR A 41 -13.29 -2.25 -8.10
N LEU A 42 -12.34 -2.64 -7.27
CA LEU A 42 -10.92 -2.73 -7.61
C LEU A 42 -10.54 -4.15 -7.99
N LEU A 43 -10.13 -4.33 -9.24
CA LEU A 43 -9.43 -5.53 -9.68
C LEU A 43 -7.94 -5.35 -9.41
N ILE A 44 -7.35 -6.27 -8.65
CA ILE A 44 -5.93 -6.35 -8.35
C ILE A 44 -5.38 -7.57 -9.09
N ILE A 45 -4.27 -7.41 -9.80
CA ILE A 45 -3.52 -8.50 -10.44
C ILE A 45 -2.08 -8.46 -9.93
N PHE A 46 -1.61 -9.59 -9.41
CA PHE A 46 -0.27 -9.77 -8.87
C PHE A 46 0.51 -10.79 -9.69
N ASP A 47 1.78 -10.48 -9.98
CA ASP A 47 2.73 -11.40 -10.58
C ASP A 47 3.74 -11.91 -9.55
N ALA A 48 3.58 -13.16 -9.13
CA ALA A 48 4.46 -13.77 -8.13
C ALA A 48 5.88 -14.04 -8.65
N SER A 49 6.13 -13.95 -9.96
CA SER A 49 7.45 -14.16 -10.56
C SER A 49 8.34 -12.91 -10.50
N GLU A 50 7.76 -11.76 -10.16
CA GLU A 50 8.41 -10.46 -10.06
C GLU A 50 8.62 -10.02 -8.59
N GLY A 51 9.26 -8.87 -8.37
CA GLY A 51 9.48 -8.32 -7.02
C GLY A 51 10.55 -9.08 -6.22
N ASN A 52 10.30 -9.32 -4.94
CA ASN A 52 11.21 -10.13 -4.10
C ASN A 52 11.12 -11.65 -4.39
N LYS A 53 10.18 -12.08 -5.25
CA LYS A 53 10.01 -13.46 -5.72
C LYS A 53 9.75 -14.49 -4.62
N ALA A 54 9.37 -14.06 -3.40
CA ALA A 54 9.13 -14.95 -2.27
C ALA A 54 8.02 -15.98 -2.55
N LEU A 55 7.05 -15.63 -3.40
CA LEU A 55 5.92 -16.48 -3.79
C LEU A 55 6.11 -17.18 -5.15
N SER A 56 7.23 -16.96 -5.85
CA SER A 56 7.42 -17.44 -7.25
C SER A 56 7.38 -18.96 -7.41
N LYS A 57 7.80 -19.71 -6.39
CA LYS A 57 7.84 -21.18 -6.36
C LYS A 57 6.79 -21.77 -5.41
N TYR A 58 5.96 -20.93 -4.82
CA TYR A 58 4.92 -21.37 -3.91
C TYR A 58 3.73 -21.92 -4.70
N SER A 59 3.28 -23.12 -4.35
CA SER A 59 2.22 -23.85 -5.06
C SER A 59 0.88 -23.86 -4.31
N GLY A 60 0.83 -23.30 -3.11
CA GLY A 60 -0.40 -23.22 -2.32
C GLY A 60 -1.24 -21.97 -2.63
N THR A 61 -2.25 -21.74 -1.81
CA THR A 61 -3.15 -20.58 -1.95
C THR A 61 -2.44 -19.29 -1.55
N VAL A 62 -2.50 -18.29 -2.43
CA VAL A 62 -2.01 -16.93 -2.18
C VAL A 62 -3.14 -16.06 -1.66
N TYR A 63 -2.85 -15.27 -0.64
CA TYR A 63 -3.74 -14.29 -0.04
C TYR A 63 -3.11 -12.90 -0.15
N PHE A 64 -3.91 -11.85 -0.10
CA PHE A 64 -3.40 -10.51 0.16
C PHE A 64 -3.65 -10.09 1.62
N HIS A 65 -2.92 -9.09 2.09
CA HIS A 65 -3.23 -8.35 3.30
C HIS A 65 -3.24 -6.89 2.91
N ALA A 66 -4.33 -6.18 3.18
CA ALA A 66 -4.51 -4.82 2.72
C ALA A 66 -5.05 -3.91 3.82
N GLY A 67 -4.68 -2.65 3.75
CA GLY A 67 -5.25 -1.58 4.56
C GLY A 67 -5.29 -0.27 3.80
N LEU A 68 -5.75 0.77 4.46
CA LEU A 68 -5.91 2.11 3.91
C LEU A 68 -4.97 3.09 4.60
N ILE A 69 -4.37 3.99 3.82
CA ILE A 69 -3.69 5.17 4.33
C ILE A 69 -4.70 6.32 4.29
N THR A 70 -4.94 6.94 5.44
CA THR A 70 -5.93 8.03 5.60
C THR A 70 -5.28 9.27 6.19
N ASP A 71 -6.07 10.29 6.54
CA ASP A 71 -5.59 11.41 7.36
C ASP A 71 -5.25 11.03 8.81
N ALA A 72 -5.76 9.90 9.30
CA ALA A 72 -5.41 9.37 10.61
C ALA A 72 -4.09 8.56 10.61
N SER A 73 -3.53 8.25 9.44
CA SER A 73 -2.26 7.54 9.31
C SER A 73 -1.07 8.44 9.61
N LYS A 74 -0.16 7.98 10.47
CA LYS A 74 1.11 8.68 10.77
C LYS A 74 2.07 8.68 9.58
N ASP A 75 2.16 7.55 8.88
CA ASP A 75 3.02 7.34 7.72
C ASP A 75 2.46 6.19 6.85
N GLY A 76 3.21 5.79 5.82
CA GLY A 76 2.81 4.70 4.92
C GLY A 76 2.74 3.31 5.59
N GLY A 77 3.32 3.13 6.78
CA GLY A 77 3.23 1.89 7.56
C GLY A 77 2.06 1.84 8.53
N ASP A 78 1.40 2.97 8.81
CA ASP A 78 0.24 3.05 9.72
C ASP A 78 -1.07 2.79 8.96
N TRP A 79 -1.27 1.51 8.63
CA TRP A 79 -2.42 1.04 7.86
C TRP A 79 -3.68 1.03 8.73
N LYS A 80 -4.74 1.67 8.23
CA LYS A 80 -6.07 1.73 8.84
C LYS A 80 -6.99 0.72 8.17
N PHE A 81 -8.02 0.26 8.87
CA PHE A 81 -9.02 -0.66 8.30
C PHE A 81 -8.36 -1.91 7.68
N ALA A 82 -7.39 -2.51 8.38
CA ALA A 82 -6.65 -3.64 7.84
C ALA A 82 -7.56 -4.88 7.69
N VAL A 83 -7.48 -5.55 6.53
CA VAL A 83 -8.27 -6.74 6.20
C VAL A 83 -7.34 -7.89 5.80
N GLY A 84 -7.66 -9.09 6.29
CA GLY A 84 -6.92 -10.31 6.06
C GLY A 84 -6.12 -10.70 7.30
N ASN A 85 -6.67 -11.57 8.15
CA ASN A 85 -6.03 -12.00 9.40
C ASN A 85 -4.63 -12.57 9.13
N TRP A 86 -3.60 -12.03 9.77
CA TRP A 86 -2.24 -12.51 9.54
C TRP A 86 -2.07 -13.94 10.05
N GLY A 87 -1.32 -14.76 9.31
CA GLY A 87 -1.03 -16.14 9.69
C GLY A 87 -2.21 -17.11 9.60
N GLN A 88 -3.31 -16.71 8.97
CA GLN A 88 -4.50 -17.54 8.81
C GLN A 88 -5.07 -17.43 7.39
N ALA A 89 -5.76 -18.48 6.94
CA ALA A 89 -6.60 -18.39 5.76
C ALA A 89 -7.76 -17.41 6.00
N ASP A 90 -8.01 -16.53 5.04
CA ASP A 90 -9.17 -15.63 5.03
C ASP A 90 -9.71 -15.55 3.61
N GLU A 91 -10.92 -16.08 3.41
CA GLU A 91 -11.55 -16.14 2.08
C GLU A 91 -11.82 -14.75 1.48
N ARG A 92 -11.93 -13.69 2.31
CA ARG A 92 -12.11 -12.31 1.81
C ARG A 92 -10.90 -11.83 1.02
N VAL A 93 -9.72 -12.33 1.36
CA VAL A 93 -8.44 -11.89 0.77
C VAL A 93 -7.76 -12.94 -0.09
N LYS A 94 -8.47 -14.01 -0.43
CA LYS A 94 -7.97 -15.08 -1.26
C LYS A 94 -7.81 -14.63 -2.70
N MET A 95 -6.64 -14.89 -3.27
CA MET A 95 -6.37 -14.59 -4.68
C MET A 95 -6.74 -15.78 -5.57
N LEU A 96 -7.30 -15.49 -6.74
CA LEU A 96 -7.63 -16.48 -7.76
C LEU A 96 -6.47 -16.63 -8.75
N PRO A 97 -5.94 -17.85 -8.97
CA PRO A 97 -4.86 -18.05 -9.93
C PRO A 97 -5.34 -17.82 -11.38
N MET A 98 -4.48 -17.22 -12.19
CA MET A 98 -4.68 -16.99 -13.63
C MET A 98 -3.74 -17.83 -14.51
N GLY A 99 -2.85 -18.60 -13.89
CA GLY A 99 -1.76 -19.31 -14.57
C GLY A 99 -0.50 -18.44 -14.71
N ALA A 100 0.63 -19.08 -15.05
CA ALA A 100 1.92 -18.42 -15.23
C ALA A 100 2.39 -17.53 -14.05
N GLY A 101 2.03 -17.90 -12.81
CA GLY A 101 2.40 -17.12 -11.62
C GLY A 101 1.55 -15.85 -11.39
N LEU A 102 0.52 -15.63 -12.21
CA LEU A 102 -0.41 -14.51 -12.05
C LEU A 102 -1.59 -14.88 -11.15
N TYR A 103 -1.99 -13.92 -10.32
CA TYR A 103 -3.08 -14.03 -9.37
C TYR A 103 -3.96 -12.79 -9.43
N ARG A 104 -5.27 -12.92 -9.18
CA ARG A 104 -6.20 -11.78 -9.14
C ARG A 104 -7.18 -11.80 -7.97
N ALA A 105 -7.62 -10.63 -7.54
CA ALA A 105 -8.77 -10.45 -6.66
C ALA A 105 -9.59 -9.23 -7.10
N SER A 106 -10.90 -9.27 -6.88
CA SER A 106 -11.81 -8.16 -7.18
C SER A 106 -12.54 -7.77 -5.90
N ILE A 107 -12.38 -6.53 -5.44
CA ILE A 107 -12.95 -6.06 -4.17
C ILE A 107 -13.80 -4.81 -4.37
N PRO A 108 -15.07 -4.78 -3.93
CA PRO A 108 -15.81 -3.53 -3.78
C PRO A 108 -15.25 -2.75 -2.58
N ILE A 109 -14.48 -1.69 -2.83
CA ILE A 109 -13.60 -1.04 -1.83
C ILE A 109 -14.38 -0.67 -0.56
N LYS A 110 -15.47 0.09 -0.71
CA LYS A 110 -16.28 0.57 0.42
C LYS A 110 -16.72 -0.54 1.37
N SER A 111 -17.39 -1.56 0.85
CA SER A 111 -17.90 -2.67 1.66
C SER A 111 -16.81 -3.63 2.12
N PHE A 112 -15.72 -3.76 1.36
CA PHE A 112 -14.60 -4.62 1.73
C PHE A 112 -13.87 -4.09 2.97
N PHE A 113 -13.65 -2.78 3.06
CA PHE A 113 -13.01 -2.12 4.20
C PHE A 113 -14.00 -1.65 5.29
N GLY A 114 -15.31 -1.72 5.03
CA GLY A 114 -16.33 -1.27 5.99
C GLY A 114 -16.31 0.25 6.24
N VAL A 115 -15.90 1.04 5.25
CA VAL A 115 -15.66 2.48 5.37
C VAL A 115 -16.79 3.34 4.80
N SER A 116 -16.98 4.53 5.37
CA SER A 116 -17.87 5.57 4.81
C SER A 116 -17.16 6.33 3.68
N GLU A 117 -17.92 6.92 2.77
CA GLU A 117 -17.42 7.81 1.70
C GLU A 117 -16.85 9.14 2.25
N GLU A 118 -17.16 9.47 3.51
CA GLU A 118 -16.68 10.67 4.19
C GLU A 118 -15.23 10.55 4.70
N ILE A 119 -14.66 9.34 4.72
CA ILE A 119 -13.28 9.12 5.17
C ILE A 119 -12.33 9.50 4.02
N PRO A 120 -11.44 10.49 4.21
CA PRO A 120 -10.45 10.86 3.20
C PRO A 120 -9.38 9.75 3.08
N ILE A 121 -9.51 8.91 2.06
CA ILE A 121 -8.54 7.86 1.72
C ILE A 121 -7.50 8.42 0.75
N LYS A 122 -6.23 8.19 1.08
CA LYS A 122 -5.09 8.58 0.25
C LYS A 122 -4.64 7.43 -0.64
N GLN A 123 -4.39 6.28 -0.03
CA GLN A 123 -3.83 5.10 -0.70
C GLN A 123 -4.43 3.83 -0.12
N LEU A 124 -4.47 2.76 -0.91
CA LEU A 124 -4.57 1.39 -0.43
C LEU A 124 -3.16 0.82 -0.35
N ALA A 125 -2.78 0.33 0.82
CA ALA A 125 -1.51 -0.37 1.05
C ALA A 125 -1.76 -1.87 1.07
N LEU A 126 -0.88 -2.66 0.45
CA LEU A 126 -1.03 -4.13 0.44
C LEU A 126 0.30 -4.89 0.31
N VAL A 127 0.24 -6.14 0.74
CA VAL A 127 1.22 -7.20 0.47
C VAL A 127 0.51 -8.50 0.08
N PHE A 128 1.24 -9.43 -0.52
CA PHE A 128 0.75 -10.78 -0.79
C PHE A 128 1.44 -11.77 0.13
N ARG A 129 0.78 -12.86 0.49
CA ARG A 129 1.33 -13.85 1.41
C ARG A 129 0.82 -15.26 1.14
N ASN A 130 1.56 -16.24 1.65
CA ASN A 130 1.01 -17.57 1.86
C ASN A 130 0.09 -17.59 3.11
N GLU A 131 -0.49 -18.75 3.39
CA GLU A 131 -1.51 -18.91 4.44
C GLU A 131 -1.01 -18.54 5.84
N ASP A 132 0.14 -19.05 6.25
CA ASP A 132 0.74 -18.80 7.58
C ASP A 132 1.53 -17.48 7.66
N GLY A 133 1.61 -16.72 6.56
CA GLY A 133 2.31 -15.44 6.51
C GLY A 133 3.84 -15.53 6.57
N SER A 134 4.43 -16.73 6.47
CA SER A 134 5.89 -16.90 6.47
C SER A 134 6.56 -16.47 5.16
N LEU A 135 5.82 -16.48 4.04
CA LEU A 135 6.26 -15.95 2.75
C LEU A 135 5.46 -14.71 2.41
N VAL A 136 6.15 -13.60 2.14
CA VAL A 136 5.52 -12.31 1.84
C VAL A 136 6.05 -11.78 0.51
N GLY A 137 5.15 -11.65 -0.46
CA GLY A 137 5.40 -11.00 -1.74
C GLY A 137 5.41 -9.48 -1.59
N LYS A 138 6.56 -8.88 -1.89
CA LYS A 138 6.84 -7.43 -1.83
C LYS A 138 7.56 -6.99 -3.11
N THR A 139 7.82 -5.69 -3.21
CA THR A 139 8.75 -5.15 -4.21
C THR A 139 10.16 -5.74 -4.04
N ALA A 140 11.02 -5.62 -5.05
CA ALA A 140 12.40 -6.09 -4.99
C ALA A 140 13.23 -5.41 -3.87
N ASP A 141 12.83 -4.21 -3.46
CA ASP A 141 13.45 -3.46 -2.35
C ASP A 141 12.75 -3.71 -1.00
N GLU A 142 11.96 -4.79 -0.87
CA GLU A 142 11.22 -5.17 0.34
C GLU A 142 10.18 -4.13 0.83
N LYS A 143 9.76 -3.23 -0.05
CA LYS A 143 8.68 -2.26 0.21
C LYS A 143 7.31 -2.86 -0.09
N ASP A 144 6.32 -2.37 0.64
CA ASP A 144 4.90 -2.65 0.41
C ASP A 144 4.39 -1.99 -0.86
N PHE A 145 3.25 -2.46 -1.35
CA PHE A 145 2.59 -1.89 -2.53
C PHE A 145 1.59 -0.83 -2.11
N TYR A 146 1.50 0.23 -2.90
CA TYR A 146 0.56 1.33 -2.69
C TYR A 146 -0.20 1.63 -3.99
N ILE A 147 -1.53 1.70 -3.88
CA ILE A 147 -2.43 2.14 -4.95
C ILE A 147 -3.00 3.49 -4.55
N ASN A 148 -2.71 4.53 -5.33
CA ASN A 148 -3.17 5.89 -5.05
C ASN A 148 -4.64 6.05 -5.43
N PHE A 149 -5.43 6.65 -4.55
CA PHE A 149 -6.80 7.02 -4.86
C PHE A 149 -6.81 8.26 -5.77
N LYS A 150 -7.91 8.42 -6.50
CA LYS A 150 -8.10 9.56 -7.39
C LYS A 150 -7.93 10.89 -6.63
N GLY A 151 -7.10 11.77 -7.19
CA GLY A 151 -6.83 13.09 -6.61
C GLY A 151 -5.76 13.11 -5.51
N TYR A 152 -5.23 11.96 -5.10
CA TYR A 152 -4.10 11.88 -4.19
C TYR A 152 -2.78 11.78 -4.94
N GLU A 153 -1.86 12.71 -4.66
CA GLU A 153 -0.46 12.62 -5.08
C GLU A 153 0.43 12.43 -3.85
N PRO A 154 1.25 11.35 -3.81
CA PRO A 154 2.15 11.12 -2.70
C PRO A 154 3.22 12.20 -2.69
N LYS A 155 3.39 12.84 -1.53
CA LYS A 155 4.51 13.76 -1.31
C LYS A 155 5.80 12.96 -1.41
N ILE A 156 6.74 13.41 -2.23
CA ILE A 156 8.09 12.83 -2.27
C ILE A 156 8.66 12.97 -0.86
N SER A 157 8.97 11.84 -0.24
CA SER A 157 9.45 11.78 1.13
C SER A 157 10.72 12.62 1.27
N GLU A 158 10.60 13.80 1.89
CA GLU A 158 11.73 14.44 2.54
C GLU A 158 12.24 13.49 3.62
N LYS A 159 13.57 13.42 3.80
CA LYS A 159 14.18 12.69 4.91
C LYS A 159 13.43 13.08 6.17
N VAL A 160 12.78 12.12 6.83
CA VAL A 160 12.20 12.33 8.16
C VAL A 160 13.31 12.92 9.02
N VAL A 161 13.18 14.19 9.38
CA VAL A 161 13.94 14.75 10.48
C VAL A 161 13.51 13.91 11.67
N LYS A 162 14.40 13.01 12.11
CA LYS A 162 14.15 12.29 13.35
C LYS A 162 13.79 13.34 14.39
N LEU A 163 12.70 13.12 15.11
CA LEU A 163 12.36 13.89 16.30
C LEU A 163 13.43 13.58 17.37
N ASP A 164 14.64 14.08 17.16
CA ASP A 164 15.80 13.88 18.04
C ASP A 164 15.76 14.88 19.22
N ALA A 165 14.78 15.78 19.24
CA ALA A 165 14.51 16.63 20.39
C ALA A 165 13.81 15.81 21.49
N PRO A 166 14.33 15.77 22.72
CA PRO A 166 13.66 15.12 23.83
C PRO A 166 12.28 15.76 24.05
N LYS A 167 11.22 14.96 23.93
CA LYS A 167 9.85 15.40 24.21
C LYS A 167 9.74 15.76 25.68
N ARG A 168 9.30 16.98 25.99
CA ARG A 168 9.12 17.43 27.37
C ARG A 168 7.72 17.08 27.84
N TYR A 169 7.63 16.30 28.91
CA TYR A 169 6.39 16.07 29.63
C TYR A 169 5.83 17.39 30.17
N LEU A 170 4.56 17.69 29.87
CA LEU A 170 3.86 18.88 30.36
C LEU A 170 2.82 18.53 31.43
N GLY A 171 2.23 17.34 31.38
CA GLY A 171 1.19 16.93 32.32
C GLY A 171 0.52 15.62 31.93
N GLN A 172 -0.35 15.14 32.81
CA GLN A 172 -1.18 13.97 32.56
C GLN A 172 -2.59 14.17 33.11
N GLN A 173 -3.55 13.54 32.46
CA GLN A 173 -4.93 13.50 32.90
C GLN A 173 -5.50 12.09 32.71
N MET A 174 -6.32 11.65 33.65
CA MET A 174 -7.09 10.42 33.52
C MET A 174 -8.55 10.79 33.24
N ASP A 175 -9.16 10.22 32.21
CA ASP A 175 -10.59 10.34 31.94
C ASP A 175 -11.14 9.03 31.38
N ASN A 176 -12.26 8.54 31.91
CA ASN A 176 -12.94 7.31 31.47
C ASN A 176 -12.00 6.11 31.20
N ASN A 177 -11.06 5.88 32.12
CA ASN A 177 -10.04 4.82 32.03
C ASN A 177 -9.00 4.99 30.89
N VAL A 178 -8.89 6.20 30.35
CA VAL A 178 -7.85 6.61 29.40
C VAL A 178 -6.88 7.55 30.10
N LEU A 179 -5.59 7.24 30.00
CA LEU A 179 -4.53 8.15 30.40
C LEU A 179 -4.11 9.01 29.21
N PHE A 180 -4.20 10.32 29.37
CA PHE A 180 -3.67 11.32 28.45
C PHE A 180 -2.35 11.86 29.00
N ILE A 181 -1.31 11.91 28.15
CA ILE A 181 -0.02 12.53 28.47
C ILE A 181 0.17 13.71 27.51
N GLN A 182 0.30 14.91 28.07
CA GLN A 182 0.61 16.11 27.32
C GLN A 182 2.11 16.29 27.19
N THR A 183 2.57 16.58 25.98
CA THR A 183 3.98 16.94 25.74
C THR A 183 4.07 18.25 24.97
N ASP A 184 5.27 18.81 24.88
CA ASP A 184 5.53 20.04 24.12
C ASP A 184 5.39 19.88 22.60
N GLN A 185 5.22 18.66 22.08
CA GLN A 185 5.10 18.41 20.64
C GLN A 185 3.92 17.52 20.25
N VAL A 186 3.69 16.43 20.97
CA VAL A 186 2.70 15.39 20.60
C VAL A 186 2.04 14.84 21.85
N ASP A 187 0.72 14.94 21.92
CA ASP A 187 -0.04 14.33 23.01
C ASP A 187 -0.15 12.81 22.79
N LEU A 188 -0.19 12.06 23.88
CA LEU A 188 -0.35 10.62 23.86
C LEU A 188 -1.63 10.23 24.58
N SER A 189 -2.30 9.19 24.11
CA SER A 189 -3.38 8.54 24.86
C SER A 189 -3.11 7.05 25.01
N PHE A 190 -3.42 6.52 26.19
CA PHE A 190 -3.31 5.12 26.53
C PHE A 190 -4.69 4.62 26.97
N ARG A 191 -5.28 3.69 26.22
CA ARG A 191 -6.59 3.10 26.56
C ARG A 191 -6.56 1.58 26.51
N PRO A 192 -7.39 0.88 27.30
CA PRO A 192 -7.63 -0.55 27.10
C PRO A 192 -8.10 -0.81 25.66
N PHE A 193 -7.53 -1.83 25.02
CA PHE A 193 -7.90 -2.26 23.68
C PHE A 193 -8.52 -3.66 23.69
N ALA A 194 -7.86 -4.60 24.35
CA ALA A 194 -8.32 -5.97 24.55
C ALA A 194 -7.74 -6.52 25.87
N ASP A 195 -8.06 -7.77 26.20
CA ASP A 195 -7.53 -8.43 27.39
C ASP A 195 -6.01 -8.33 27.44
N SER A 196 -5.49 -7.61 28.43
CA SER A 196 -4.05 -7.35 28.62
C SER A 196 -3.37 -6.54 27.50
N ILE A 197 -4.13 -5.84 26.65
CA ILE A 197 -3.58 -4.99 25.58
C ILE A 197 -4.01 -3.53 25.78
N ILE A 198 -3.04 -2.62 25.69
CA ILE A 198 -3.24 -1.17 25.71
C ILE A 198 -2.96 -0.61 24.31
N GLU A 199 -3.87 0.20 23.78
CA GLU A 199 -3.61 1.00 22.60
C GLU A 199 -2.85 2.28 23.01
N VAL A 200 -1.77 2.57 22.28
CA VAL A 200 -1.01 3.82 22.40
C VAL A 200 -1.20 4.64 21.14
N ALA A 201 -1.88 5.78 21.26
CA ALA A 201 -2.08 6.71 20.15
C ALA A 201 -1.30 8.02 20.35
N PHE A 202 -0.92 8.63 19.23
CA PHE A 202 -0.11 9.84 19.16
C PHE A 202 -0.94 10.89 18.43
N HIS A 203 -1.05 12.08 19.01
CA HIS A 203 -1.93 13.15 18.56
C HIS A 203 -1.13 14.43 18.27
N PRO A 204 -0.52 14.54 17.07
CA PRO A 204 0.10 15.78 16.64
C PRO A 204 -0.97 16.88 16.54
N GLY A 205 -0.89 17.92 17.37
CA GLY A 205 -1.90 18.97 17.45
C GLY A 205 -2.97 18.78 18.54
N GLY A 206 -2.82 17.75 19.39
CA GLY A 206 -3.70 17.49 20.53
C GLY A 206 -4.78 16.44 20.25
N PHE A 207 -5.33 15.86 21.31
CA PHE A 207 -6.37 14.83 21.22
C PHE A 207 -7.71 15.42 20.74
N ILE A 208 -8.35 14.77 19.76
CA ILE A 208 -9.69 15.13 19.25
C ILE A 208 -10.67 13.98 19.48
N VAL A 209 -10.35 12.80 18.94
CA VAL A 209 -11.18 11.60 19.01
C VAL A 209 -10.30 10.37 18.83
N PHE A 210 -10.76 9.23 19.33
CA PHE A 210 -10.08 7.97 19.06
C PHE A 210 -10.25 7.52 17.61
N ASP A 211 -9.18 6.94 17.07
CA ASP A 211 -9.21 6.21 15.81
C ASP A 211 -10.11 4.96 15.97
N SER A 212 -11.07 4.80 15.06
CA SER A 212 -12.03 3.69 15.02
C SER A 212 -11.67 2.63 13.98
N SER A 213 -10.57 2.80 13.25
CA SER A 213 -10.20 1.93 12.14
C SER A 213 -9.57 0.59 12.53
N HIS A 214 -9.36 0.36 13.83
CA HIS A 214 -8.82 -0.88 14.40
C HIS A 214 -9.89 -1.78 15.03
N ALA A 215 -11.17 -1.38 14.92
CA ALA A 215 -12.32 -2.05 15.56
C ALA A 215 -12.96 -3.12 14.67
#